data_AF-A0A8C5UH42-F1
#
_entry.id   AF-A0A8C5UH42-F1
#
_cell.length_a   1.000
_cell.length_b   1.000
_cell.length_c   1.000
_cell.angle_alpha   90.00
_cell.angle_beta   90.00
_cell.angle_gamma   90.00
#
_symmetry.space_group_name_H-M   'P 1'
#
loop_
_entity.id
_entity.type
_entity.pdbx_description
1 polymer ?
#
loop_
_entity_poly.entity_id
_entity_poly.type
_entity_poly.pdbx_seq_one_letter_code
_entity_poly.pdbx_strand_id
1 'polypeptide(L)'
;DYSAKGQDSQRSELLETFHKLTIPEPGTSVHLGVHSYFTVPDTRELPSIPENRNLTEYFVAVDVNNMLHLYASMLYERRILICCSKLSTLTACIHGSAAMLYPMFWQHVYIPVLPPHLLDYCCAPMPYLIGIHLSLMEKVRSMALEDVVILNVDTNTLETPFDDLQSLPNDVVSALKNRLKKVSTTTGDGVARAFLKAQAAFFGSYRNALKIEPGEPITFCEEAFVSHRSSVMRQFLQNAIQLQLFKQFIDGRLDLLNSGEGFSDVFEEEINMGEYAGSDKLYHQWLSTVRKGSGAILNTVKTKANPAMKTVYKFAKDHAKMGIKEVKNRLKQKDIAENGCSAAPEEPLPRTAPSPLAEKKDPKLREDRRPITVHFGQVRPPRPHVVKRPKSNIGVEGRRTSVPSPEQ
;
A
#
# COMPACT_ATOMS: atom_id res chain seq x y z
N ASP A 1 24.26 6.35 30.67
CA ASP A 1 23.39 5.58 31.58
C ASP A 1 22.25 4.84 30.90
N TYR A 2 22.54 3.96 29.92
CA TYR A 2 21.57 3.00 29.35
C TYR A 2 21.95 1.54 29.65
N SER A 3 22.80 1.29 30.66
CA SER A 3 23.06 -0.07 31.13
C SER A 3 21.99 -0.48 32.16
N ALA A 4 20.73 -0.57 31.73
CA ALA A 4 19.65 -1.17 32.50
C ALA A 4 19.48 -2.64 32.05
N LYS A 5 20.26 -3.54 32.67
CA LYS A 5 20.45 -4.97 32.31
C LYS A 5 19.18 -5.85 32.20
N GLY A 6 17.97 -5.31 32.38
CA GLY A 6 16.70 -6.03 32.19
C GLY A 6 15.91 -5.65 30.92
N GLN A 7 16.09 -4.43 30.39
CA GLN A 7 15.37 -3.97 29.20
C GLN A 7 15.94 -4.55 27.90
N ASP A 8 17.26 -4.79 27.87
CA ASP A 8 17.90 -5.44 26.72
C ASP A 8 17.46 -6.89 26.54
N SER A 9 17.20 -7.61 27.64
CA SER A 9 16.67 -8.98 27.59
C SER A 9 15.26 -9.02 27.01
N GLN A 10 14.36 -8.15 27.48
CA GLN A 10 12.98 -8.08 26.98
C GLN A 10 12.91 -7.64 25.52
N ARG A 11 13.76 -6.67 25.11
CA ARG A 11 13.87 -6.23 23.72
C ARG A 11 14.36 -7.37 22.82
N SER A 12 15.40 -8.09 23.26
CA SER A 12 15.96 -9.19 22.49
C SER A 12 14.98 -10.36 22.37
N GLU A 13 14.30 -10.71 23.46
CA GLU A 13 13.24 -11.73 23.47
C GLU A 13 12.09 -11.38 22.53
N LEU A 14 11.64 -10.12 22.54
CA LEU A 14 10.60 -9.63 21.62
C LEU A 14 11.04 -9.80 20.16
N LEU A 15 12.24 -9.33 19.83
CA LEU A 15 12.79 -9.42 18.46
C LEU A 15 12.96 -10.86 18.01
N GLU A 16 13.49 -11.74 18.86
CA GLU A 16 13.62 -13.16 18.54
C GLU A 16 12.26 -13.83 18.35
N THR A 17 11.28 -13.51 19.19
CA THR A 17 9.92 -14.05 19.09
C THR A 17 9.30 -13.64 17.76
N PHE A 18 9.39 -12.35 17.37
CA PHE A 18 8.90 -11.88 16.08
C PHE A 18 9.64 -12.48 14.90
N HIS A 19 10.96 -12.61 14.97
CA HIS A 19 11.76 -13.16 13.89
C HIS A 19 11.48 -14.65 13.66
N LYS A 20 11.18 -15.40 14.73
CA LYS A 20 10.84 -16.84 14.67
C LYS A 20 9.35 -17.07 14.34
N LEU A 21 8.50 -16.06 14.47
CA LEU A 21 7.06 -16.16 14.20
C LEU A 21 6.82 -16.37 12.70
N THR A 22 6.13 -17.46 12.35
CA THR A 22 5.62 -17.66 10.98
C THR A 22 4.58 -16.60 10.66
N ILE A 23 4.59 -16.06 9.43
CA ILE A 23 3.64 -15.03 9.02
C ILE A 23 2.19 -15.51 9.30
N PRO A 24 1.49 -14.90 10.25
CA PRO A 24 0.15 -15.34 10.66
C PRO A 24 -0.92 -14.89 9.66
N GLU A 25 -2.04 -15.61 9.63
CA GLU A 25 -3.17 -15.27 8.79
C GLU A 25 -3.90 -13.99 9.28
N PRO A 26 -4.54 -13.21 8.38
CA PRO A 26 -5.36 -12.07 8.76
C PRO A 26 -6.39 -12.40 9.86
N GLY A 27 -6.59 -11.47 10.80
CA GLY A 27 -7.49 -11.64 11.94
C GLY A 27 -6.91 -12.44 13.11
N THR A 28 -5.73 -13.07 12.95
CA THR A 28 -5.07 -13.78 14.05
C THR A 28 -4.54 -12.78 15.10
N SER A 29 -4.74 -13.10 16.39
CA SER A 29 -4.15 -12.31 17.49
C SER A 29 -2.71 -12.78 17.76
N VAL A 30 -1.76 -11.85 17.71
CA VAL A 30 -0.35 -12.09 18.04
C VAL A 30 -0.02 -11.40 19.35
N HIS A 31 0.37 -12.19 20.36
CA HIS A 31 0.70 -11.69 21.69
C HIS A 31 2.21 -11.42 21.81
N LEU A 32 2.55 -10.20 22.21
CA LEU A 32 3.92 -9.71 22.43
C LEU A 32 4.36 -9.80 23.89
N GLY A 33 3.40 -10.11 24.76
CA GLY A 33 3.56 -10.31 26.19
C GLY A 33 2.18 -10.47 26.84
N VAL A 34 2.14 -10.51 28.17
CA VAL A 34 0.90 -10.75 28.93
C VAL A 34 -0.18 -9.68 28.65
N HIS A 35 0.23 -8.44 28.38
CA HIS A 35 -0.67 -7.29 28.21
C HIS A 35 -0.53 -6.56 26.87
N SER A 36 0.24 -7.11 25.93
CA SER A 36 0.46 -6.49 24.62
C SER A 36 0.18 -7.50 23.53
N TYR A 37 -0.72 -7.16 22.61
CA TYR A 37 -1.06 -7.97 21.46
C TYR A 37 -1.50 -7.06 20.31
N PHE A 38 -1.49 -7.59 19.10
CA PHE A 38 -2.11 -6.96 17.95
C PHE A 38 -2.85 -8.01 17.10
N THR A 39 -3.85 -7.56 16.36
CA THR A 39 -4.54 -8.38 15.37
C THR A 39 -3.88 -8.17 14.02
N VAL A 40 -3.57 -9.26 13.33
CA VAL A 40 -2.97 -9.22 11.99
C VAL A 40 -3.96 -8.56 11.03
N PRO A 41 -3.57 -7.50 10.32
CA PRO A 41 -4.48 -6.75 9.46
C PRO A 41 -4.90 -7.58 8.24
N ASP A 42 -6.15 -7.44 7.82
CA ASP A 42 -6.63 -7.95 6.53
C ASP A 42 -6.42 -6.90 5.44
N THR A 43 -5.52 -7.18 4.50
CA THR A 43 -5.20 -6.27 3.39
C THR A 43 -6.31 -6.17 2.34
N ARG A 44 -7.37 -6.98 2.45
CA ARG A 44 -8.55 -6.92 1.57
C ARG A 44 -9.56 -5.85 2.02
N GLU A 45 -9.47 -5.41 3.28
CA GLU A 45 -10.34 -4.36 3.81
C GLU A 45 -9.89 -2.98 3.35
N LEU A 46 -10.86 -2.09 3.14
CA LEU A 46 -10.58 -0.70 2.82
C LEU A 46 -9.96 0.01 4.03
N PRO A 47 -8.95 0.88 3.83
CA PRO A 47 -8.39 1.66 4.91
C PRO A 47 -9.46 2.59 5.51
N SER A 48 -9.58 2.55 6.84
CA SER A 48 -10.55 3.35 7.61
C SER A 48 -9.89 4.49 8.38
N ILE A 49 -10.59 5.61 8.54
CA ILE A 49 -10.19 6.75 9.38
C ILE A 49 -10.92 6.65 10.73
N PRO A 50 -10.23 6.71 11.89
CA PRO A 50 -8.82 7.09 12.08
C PRO A 50 -7.81 5.92 12.17
N GLU A 51 -8.23 4.67 11.98
CA GLU A 51 -7.42 3.47 12.26
C GLU A 51 -6.18 3.40 11.36
N ASN A 52 -6.33 3.72 10.07
CA ASN A 52 -5.24 3.78 9.12
C ASN A 52 -4.50 5.13 9.23
N ARG A 53 -3.28 5.11 9.79
CA ARG A 53 -2.48 6.31 10.00
C ARG A 53 -2.16 7.07 8.72
N ASN A 54 -1.85 6.37 7.63
CA ASN A 54 -1.46 6.99 6.37
C ASN A 54 -2.63 7.75 5.75
N LEU A 55 -3.79 7.10 5.61
CA LEU A 55 -4.99 7.73 5.06
C LEU A 55 -5.48 8.88 5.94
N THR A 56 -5.46 8.69 7.26
CA THR A 56 -5.89 9.71 8.22
C THR A 56 -5.03 10.97 8.12
N GLU A 57 -3.71 10.82 8.18
CA GLU A 57 -2.78 11.96 8.09
C GLU A 57 -2.84 12.62 6.70
N TYR A 58 -2.94 11.83 5.62
CA TYR A 58 -3.12 12.36 4.26
C TYR A 58 -4.39 13.22 4.14
N PHE A 59 -5.52 12.69 4.61
CA PHE A 59 -6.81 13.40 4.54
C PHE A 59 -6.85 14.66 5.41
N VAL A 60 -6.13 14.66 6.53
CA VAL A 60 -6.01 15.83 7.41
C VAL A 60 -5.08 16.90 6.82
N ALA A 61 -4.00 16.49 6.17
CA ALA A 61 -2.97 17.40 5.70
C ALA A 61 -3.22 17.99 4.30
N VAL A 62 -3.95 17.28 3.44
CA VAL A 62 -4.13 17.65 2.03
C VAL A 62 -5.57 18.02 1.73
N ASP A 63 -5.78 19.21 1.16
CA ASP A 63 -7.09 19.70 0.76
C ASP A 63 -7.73 18.81 -0.30
N VAL A 64 -9.06 18.67 -0.24
CA VAL A 64 -9.84 17.86 -1.19
C VAL A 64 -9.51 18.17 -2.66
N ASN A 65 -9.30 19.44 -3.01
CA ASN A 65 -8.93 19.80 -4.39
C ASN A 65 -7.54 19.23 -4.77
N ASN A 66 -6.56 19.32 -3.87
CA ASN A 66 -5.22 18.77 -4.10
C ASN A 66 -5.23 17.24 -4.13
N MET A 67 -6.07 16.59 -3.32
CA MET A 67 -6.28 15.14 -3.41
C MET A 67 -6.79 14.73 -4.80
N LEU A 68 -7.73 15.49 -5.38
CA LEU A 68 -8.24 15.25 -6.73
C LEU A 68 -7.17 15.46 -7.79
N HIS A 69 -6.33 16.50 -7.66
CA HIS A 69 -5.22 16.74 -8.58
C HIS A 69 -4.16 15.64 -8.50
N LEU A 70 -3.78 15.19 -7.31
CA LEU A 70 -2.86 14.05 -7.15
C LEU A 70 -3.43 12.79 -7.77
N TYR A 71 -4.71 12.49 -7.51
CA TYR A 71 -5.38 11.33 -8.06
C TYR A 71 -5.43 11.38 -9.60
N ALA A 72 -5.81 12.52 -10.18
CA ALA A 72 -5.75 12.71 -11.63
C ALA A 72 -4.33 12.53 -12.17
N SER A 73 -3.33 13.14 -11.55
CA SER A 73 -1.93 13.02 -11.97
C SER A 73 -1.44 11.57 -11.94
N MET A 74 -1.89 10.76 -10.97
CA MET A 74 -1.57 9.33 -10.92
C MET A 74 -2.28 8.54 -12.03
N LEU A 75 -3.52 8.89 -12.38
CA LEU A 75 -4.25 8.29 -13.51
C LEU A 75 -3.66 8.65 -14.88
N TYR A 76 -2.77 9.65 -14.95
CA TYR A 76 -1.98 9.97 -16.14
C TYR A 76 -0.52 9.52 -16.02
N GLU A 77 -0.17 8.76 -14.97
CA GLU A 77 1.19 8.33 -14.66
C GLU A 77 2.20 9.47 -14.77
N ARG A 78 1.89 10.62 -14.16
CA ARG A 78 2.81 11.77 -14.15
C ARG A 78 4.03 11.52 -13.26
N ARG A 79 5.04 12.36 -13.42
CA ARG A 79 6.13 12.55 -12.47
C ARG A 79 5.61 13.41 -11.32
N ILE A 80 5.40 12.82 -10.14
CA ILE A 80 4.77 13.46 -8.99
C ILE A 80 5.77 13.58 -7.86
N LEU A 81 5.99 14.81 -7.41
CA LEU A 81 6.83 15.15 -6.27
C LEU A 81 5.96 15.74 -5.15
N ILE A 82 5.98 15.12 -3.99
CA ILE A 82 5.33 15.66 -2.78
C ILE A 82 6.43 16.18 -1.85
N CYS A 83 6.28 17.39 -1.30
CA CYS A 83 7.18 17.93 -0.30
C CYS A 83 6.45 18.40 0.95
N CYS A 84 7.09 18.19 2.10
CA CYS A 84 6.56 18.54 3.42
C CYS A 84 7.70 18.70 4.43
N SER A 85 7.53 19.55 5.44
CA SER A 85 8.51 19.69 6.54
C SER A 85 8.43 18.57 7.57
N LYS A 86 7.36 17.77 7.56
CA LYS A 86 7.16 16.65 8.49
C LYS A 86 7.24 15.33 7.72
N LEU A 87 8.23 14.49 8.07
CA LEU A 87 8.40 13.18 7.44
C LEU A 87 7.19 12.26 7.63
N SER A 88 6.53 12.32 8.79
CA SER A 88 5.31 11.55 9.05
C SER A 88 4.20 11.87 8.04
N THR A 89 3.96 13.17 7.83
CA THR A 89 2.95 13.68 6.90
C THR A 89 3.37 13.39 5.46
N LEU A 90 4.65 13.56 5.12
CA LEU A 90 5.20 13.26 3.80
C LEU A 90 4.94 11.82 3.37
N THR A 91 5.40 10.84 4.16
CA THR A 91 5.25 9.43 3.81
C THR A 91 3.78 9.01 3.88
N ALA A 92 3.01 9.57 4.81
CA ALA A 92 1.57 9.32 4.87
C ALA A 92 0.84 9.81 3.62
N CYS A 93 1.20 10.98 3.08
CA CYS A 93 0.64 11.48 1.82
C CYS A 93 0.97 10.55 0.65
N ILE A 94 2.23 10.10 0.53
CA ILE A 94 2.64 9.18 -0.55
C ILE A 94 1.93 7.82 -0.45
N HIS A 95 1.85 7.23 0.75
CA HIS A 95 1.16 5.96 0.95
C HIS A 95 -0.36 6.10 0.82
N GLY A 96 -0.92 7.16 1.41
CA GLY A 96 -2.35 7.45 1.43
C GLY A 96 -2.89 7.75 0.04
N SER A 97 -2.19 8.58 -0.75
CA SER A 97 -2.59 8.88 -2.13
C SER A 97 -2.51 7.64 -3.03
N ALA A 98 -1.41 6.89 -2.97
CA ALA A 98 -1.23 5.68 -3.78
C ALA A 98 -2.28 4.61 -3.46
N ALA A 99 -2.68 4.47 -2.19
CA ALA A 99 -3.72 3.52 -1.79
C ALA A 99 -5.10 3.83 -2.41
N MET A 100 -5.36 5.08 -2.83
CA MET A 100 -6.61 5.46 -3.49
C MET A 100 -6.70 4.96 -4.95
N LEU A 101 -5.63 4.38 -5.49
CA LEU A 101 -5.65 3.71 -6.79
C LEU A 101 -6.25 2.30 -6.75
N TYR A 102 -6.50 1.74 -5.57
CA TYR A 102 -7.05 0.39 -5.43
C TYR A 102 -8.28 0.18 -6.34
N PRO A 103 -8.35 -0.91 -7.12
CA PRO A 103 -7.56 -2.15 -7.04
C PRO A 103 -6.22 -2.11 -7.81
N MET A 104 -5.89 -0.97 -8.41
CA MET A 104 -4.63 -0.75 -9.11
C MET A 104 -3.57 -0.25 -8.12
N PHE A 105 -2.31 -0.47 -8.47
CA PHE A 105 -1.18 -0.03 -7.67
C PHE A 105 -0.23 0.76 -8.57
N TRP A 106 0.47 1.73 -7.99
CA TRP A 106 1.54 2.44 -8.70
C TRP A 106 2.65 1.47 -9.09
N GLN A 107 3.02 1.43 -10.37
CA GLN A 107 3.95 0.43 -10.92
C GLN A 107 5.36 0.97 -11.18
N HIS A 108 5.53 2.29 -11.18
CA HIS A 108 6.79 2.93 -11.51
C HIS A 108 7.58 3.28 -10.24
N VAL A 109 8.56 4.19 -10.36
CA VAL A 109 9.41 4.59 -9.23
C VAL A 109 8.54 5.09 -8.07
N TYR A 110 8.71 4.48 -6.91
CA TYR A 110 7.94 4.76 -5.70
C TYR A 110 8.88 4.95 -4.51
N ILE A 111 9.08 6.20 -4.09
CA ILE A 111 10.03 6.54 -3.02
C ILE A 111 9.34 7.48 -2.03
N PRO A 112 8.74 6.94 -0.93
CA PRO A 112 8.02 7.76 0.05
C PRO A 112 8.84 8.87 0.70
N VAL A 113 10.15 8.68 0.83
CA VAL A 113 11.09 9.70 1.26
C VAL A 113 12.43 9.49 0.57
N LEU A 114 12.83 10.44 -0.27
CA LEU A 114 14.08 10.42 -1.00
C LEU A 114 15.17 11.12 -0.18
N PRO A 115 16.27 10.43 0.17
CA PRO A 115 17.36 11.04 0.93
C PRO A 115 18.20 12.01 0.07
N PRO A 116 18.96 12.92 0.70
CA PRO A 116 19.68 13.99 -0.02
C PRO A 116 20.69 13.51 -1.07
N HIS A 117 21.31 12.35 -0.87
CA HIS A 117 22.33 11.81 -1.77
C HIS A 117 21.74 11.11 -3.01
N LEU A 118 20.41 11.00 -3.10
CA LEU A 118 19.69 10.41 -4.24
C LEU A 118 18.82 11.44 -4.95
N LEU A 119 18.99 12.74 -4.69
CA LEU A 119 18.12 13.79 -5.28
C LEU A 119 18.14 13.80 -6.82
N ASP A 120 19.21 13.33 -7.45
CA ASP A 120 19.31 13.22 -8.90
C ASP A 120 18.25 12.29 -9.51
N TYR A 121 17.65 11.39 -8.71
CA TYR A 121 16.51 10.58 -9.15
C TYR A 121 15.24 11.40 -9.40
N CYS A 122 15.14 12.64 -8.95
CA CYS A 122 14.06 13.54 -9.34
C CYS A 122 14.12 13.91 -10.84
N CYS A 123 15.30 13.84 -11.47
CA CYS A 123 15.48 14.13 -12.89
C CYS A 123 15.07 12.96 -13.80
N ALA A 124 14.60 11.86 -13.22
CA ALA A 124 14.41 10.64 -13.94
C ALA A 124 13.18 10.75 -14.88
N PRO A 125 13.25 10.28 -16.15
CA PRO A 125 12.27 10.61 -17.19
C PRO A 125 10.98 9.78 -17.14
N MET A 126 11.02 8.57 -16.58
CA MET A 126 9.82 7.73 -16.41
C MET A 126 8.92 8.26 -15.26
N PRO A 127 7.65 7.84 -15.20
CA PRO A 127 6.77 8.22 -14.12
C PRO A 127 7.36 7.90 -12.75
N TYR A 128 7.09 8.76 -11.77
CA TYR A 128 7.50 8.51 -10.40
C TYR A 128 6.52 9.12 -9.41
N LEU A 129 6.49 8.56 -8.21
CA LEU A 129 5.84 9.14 -7.04
C LEU A 129 6.88 9.21 -5.92
N ILE A 130 7.39 10.42 -5.69
CA ILE A 130 8.53 10.68 -4.80
C ILE A 130 8.15 11.70 -3.72
N GLY A 131 8.50 11.41 -2.48
CA GLY A 131 8.46 12.36 -1.38
C GLY A 131 9.84 12.96 -1.10
N ILE A 132 9.93 14.28 -0.91
CA ILE A 132 11.15 14.93 -0.40
C ILE A 132 10.83 15.78 0.84
N HIS A 133 11.79 15.85 1.76
CA HIS A 133 11.69 16.79 2.87
C HIS A 133 11.81 18.23 2.35
N LEU A 134 11.05 19.17 2.91
CA LEU A 134 11.00 20.56 2.45
C LEU A 134 12.38 21.24 2.41
N SER A 135 13.30 20.86 3.30
CA SER A 135 14.68 21.38 3.29
C SER A 135 15.49 21.05 2.03
N LEU A 136 15.01 20.11 1.22
CA LEU A 136 15.66 19.71 -0.04
C LEU A 136 15.03 20.39 -1.26
N MET A 137 13.88 21.05 -1.08
CA MET A 137 13.11 21.63 -2.18
C MET A 137 13.92 22.68 -2.97
N GLU A 138 14.73 23.50 -2.30
CA GLU A 138 15.58 24.51 -2.95
C GLU A 138 16.56 23.86 -3.93
N LYS A 139 17.23 22.78 -3.51
CA LYS A 139 18.14 22.01 -4.37
C LYS A 139 17.40 21.38 -5.54
N VAL A 140 16.22 20.81 -5.30
CA VAL A 140 15.41 20.18 -6.34
C VAL A 140 14.89 21.21 -7.35
N ARG A 141 14.55 22.43 -6.93
CA ARG A 141 14.17 23.51 -7.86
C ARG A 141 15.34 24.04 -8.70
N SER A 142 16.57 23.87 -8.24
CA SER A 142 17.77 24.20 -9.03
C SER A 142 18.10 23.14 -10.08
N MET A 143 17.46 21.97 -10.00
CA MET A 143 17.53 20.93 -11.02
C MET A 143 16.57 21.25 -12.17
N ALA A 144 16.92 20.86 -13.39
CA ALA A 144 16.06 21.03 -14.57
C ALA A 144 14.92 20.00 -14.55
N LEU A 145 13.91 20.25 -13.71
CA LEU A 145 12.68 19.45 -13.67
C LEU A 145 11.67 19.98 -14.69
N GLU A 146 11.58 19.28 -15.82
CA GLU A 146 10.51 19.52 -16.81
C GLU A 146 9.33 18.60 -16.51
N ASP A 147 8.10 19.07 -16.75
CA ASP A 147 6.85 18.32 -16.67
C ASP A 147 6.66 17.46 -15.40
N VAL A 148 6.87 18.08 -14.23
CA VAL A 148 6.67 17.47 -12.90
C VAL A 148 5.49 18.14 -12.20
N VAL A 149 4.62 17.32 -11.59
CA VAL A 149 3.58 17.77 -10.67
C VAL A 149 4.16 17.88 -9.27
N ILE A 150 4.11 19.07 -8.66
CA ILE A 150 4.70 19.34 -7.35
C ILE A 150 3.60 19.74 -6.37
N LEU A 151 3.45 18.99 -5.27
CA LEU A 151 2.59 19.37 -4.15
C LEU A 151 3.44 19.75 -2.94
N ASN A 152 3.34 21.01 -2.50
CA ASN A 152 3.79 21.42 -1.18
C ASN A 152 2.64 21.25 -0.17
N VAL A 153 2.76 20.25 0.69
CA VAL A 153 1.73 19.91 1.69
C VAL A 153 1.63 20.97 2.78
N ASP A 154 2.74 21.62 3.14
CA ASP A 154 2.75 22.63 4.21
C ASP A 154 1.90 23.85 3.85
N THR A 155 1.86 24.21 2.57
CA THR A 155 1.11 25.36 2.05
C THR A 155 -0.11 24.95 1.23
N ASN A 156 -0.38 23.65 1.08
CA ASN A 156 -1.39 23.11 0.17
C ASN A 156 -1.34 23.72 -1.24
N THR A 157 -0.12 24.00 -1.74
CA THR A 157 0.10 24.58 -3.06
C THR A 157 0.51 23.50 -4.04
N LEU A 158 -0.25 23.37 -5.13
CA LEU A 158 0.03 22.42 -6.19
C LEU A 158 0.42 23.16 -7.47
N GLU A 159 1.58 22.80 -8.02
CA GLU A 159 2.11 23.27 -9.30
C GLU A 159 2.01 22.12 -10.31
N THR A 160 1.31 22.32 -11.42
CA THR A 160 1.19 21.35 -12.50
C THR A 160 1.18 22.06 -13.85
N PRO A 161 1.97 21.59 -14.84
CA PRO A 161 1.88 22.08 -16.22
C PRO A 161 0.75 21.40 -17.02
N PHE A 162 0.00 20.48 -16.41
CA PHE A 162 -1.03 19.68 -17.07
C PHE A 162 -2.44 19.98 -16.58
N ASP A 163 -3.42 19.84 -17.48
CA ASP A 163 -4.87 19.94 -17.22
C ASP A 163 -5.52 18.55 -16.98
N ASP A 164 -4.81 17.66 -16.26
CA ASP A 164 -5.20 16.26 -16.07
C ASP A 164 -6.57 16.12 -15.41
N LEU A 165 -6.82 16.90 -14.35
CA LEU A 165 -8.09 16.84 -13.60
C LEU A 165 -9.28 17.28 -14.45
N GLN A 166 -9.08 18.31 -15.29
CA GLN A 166 -10.08 18.85 -16.21
C GLN A 166 -10.38 17.89 -17.35
N SER A 167 -9.41 17.04 -17.71
CA SER A 167 -9.54 16.02 -18.75
C SER A 167 -10.30 14.77 -18.27
N LEU A 168 -10.53 14.61 -16.97
CA LEU A 168 -11.33 13.52 -16.42
C LEU A 168 -12.85 13.78 -16.61
N PRO A 169 -13.67 12.73 -16.76
CA PRO A 169 -15.13 12.81 -16.70
C PRO A 169 -15.65 13.58 -15.46
N ASN A 170 -16.23 14.76 -15.70
CA ASN A 170 -16.65 15.71 -14.66
C ASN A 170 -17.75 15.17 -13.73
N ASP A 171 -18.62 14.30 -14.22
CA ASP A 171 -19.65 13.63 -13.42
C ASP A 171 -19.01 12.75 -12.33
N VAL A 172 -17.97 11.98 -12.67
CA VAL A 172 -17.23 11.15 -11.72
C VAL A 172 -16.45 12.02 -10.73
N VAL A 173 -15.73 13.04 -11.22
CA VAL A 173 -14.93 13.96 -10.38
C VAL A 173 -15.82 14.73 -9.41
N SER A 174 -16.97 15.25 -9.88
CA SER A 174 -17.91 15.99 -9.03
C SER A 174 -18.55 15.09 -7.97
N ALA A 175 -18.93 13.86 -8.33
CA ALA A 175 -19.43 12.88 -7.37
C ALA A 175 -18.40 12.54 -6.28
N LEU A 176 -17.14 12.33 -6.68
CA LEU A 176 -16.02 12.10 -5.75
C LEU A 176 -15.81 13.31 -4.82
N LYS A 177 -15.68 14.52 -5.38
CA LYS A 177 -15.53 15.77 -4.64
C LYS A 177 -16.66 15.98 -3.62
N ASN A 178 -17.89 15.71 -4.02
CA ASN A 178 -19.07 15.85 -3.16
C ASN A 178 -19.07 14.86 -2.00
N ARG A 179 -18.53 13.64 -2.17
CA ARG A 179 -18.36 12.66 -1.09
C ARG A 179 -17.24 13.08 -0.14
N LEU A 180 -16.11 13.54 -0.66
CA LEU A 180 -14.97 13.96 0.18
C LEU A 180 -15.26 15.20 1.02
N LYS A 181 -16.17 16.08 0.58
CA LYS A 181 -16.60 17.27 1.34
C LYS A 181 -17.63 16.98 2.44
N LYS A 182 -18.29 15.82 2.43
CA LYS A 182 -19.34 15.47 3.39
C LYS A 182 -18.72 14.80 4.61
N VAL A 183 -18.80 15.45 5.77
CA VAL A 183 -18.24 14.93 7.05
C VAL A 183 -18.78 13.53 7.40
N SER A 184 -20.04 13.25 7.09
CA SER A 184 -20.66 11.94 7.34
C SER A 184 -20.05 10.79 6.53
N THR A 185 -19.29 11.10 5.48
CA THR A 185 -18.65 10.12 4.60
C THR A 185 -17.13 10.15 4.70
N THR A 186 -16.56 10.85 5.70
CA THR A 186 -15.11 10.93 5.90
C THR A 186 -14.61 10.16 7.13
N THR A 187 -15.52 9.57 7.92
CA THR A 187 -15.19 8.63 9.02
C THR A 187 -15.28 7.18 8.56
N GLY A 188 -14.56 6.28 9.20
CA GLY A 188 -14.50 4.87 8.77
C GLY A 188 -13.90 4.75 7.38
N ASP A 189 -14.43 3.85 6.55
CA ASP A 189 -13.92 3.59 5.19
C ASP A 189 -14.40 4.60 4.14
N GLY A 190 -15.13 5.64 4.52
CA GLY A 190 -15.88 6.47 3.59
C GLY A 190 -15.02 7.23 2.56
N VAL A 191 -13.81 7.67 2.94
CA VAL A 191 -12.85 8.29 2.02
C VAL A 191 -12.36 7.26 0.99
N ALA A 192 -11.86 6.11 1.44
CA ALA A 192 -11.39 5.04 0.56
C ALA A 192 -12.50 4.54 -0.37
N ARG A 193 -13.72 4.37 0.16
CA ARG A 193 -14.92 3.99 -0.59
C ARG A 193 -15.33 5.03 -1.64
N ALA A 194 -15.10 6.33 -1.39
CA ALA A 194 -15.37 7.36 -2.38
C ALA A 194 -14.43 7.22 -3.60
N PHE A 195 -13.14 6.99 -3.37
CA PHE A 195 -12.18 6.72 -4.43
C PHE A 195 -12.44 5.38 -5.13
N LEU A 196 -12.80 4.33 -4.39
CA LEU A 196 -13.21 3.04 -4.95
C LEU A 196 -14.37 3.20 -5.94
N LYS A 197 -15.39 3.99 -5.59
CA LYS A 197 -16.52 4.31 -6.46
C LYS A 197 -16.08 5.06 -7.73
N ALA A 198 -15.10 5.96 -7.62
CA ALA A 198 -14.53 6.65 -8.77
C ALA A 198 -13.74 5.68 -9.67
N GLN A 199 -12.91 4.81 -9.09
CA GLN A 199 -12.21 3.74 -9.81
C GLN A 199 -13.21 2.83 -10.54
N ALA A 200 -14.30 2.41 -9.90
CA ALA A 200 -15.32 1.58 -10.52
C ALA A 200 -16.05 2.31 -11.65
N ALA A 201 -16.30 3.62 -11.50
CA ALA A 201 -16.90 4.43 -12.56
C ALA A 201 -15.98 4.62 -13.77
N PHE A 202 -14.67 4.77 -13.55
CA PHE A 202 -13.67 4.94 -14.61
C PHE A 202 -13.35 3.63 -15.33
N PHE A 203 -13.19 2.54 -14.60
CA PHE A 203 -12.60 1.31 -15.13
C PHE A 203 -13.56 0.12 -15.12
N GLY A 204 -14.74 0.22 -14.51
CA GLY A 204 -15.67 -0.90 -14.34
C GLY A 204 -16.16 -1.52 -15.65
N SER A 205 -16.14 -0.76 -16.76
CA SER A 205 -16.46 -1.26 -18.09
C SER A 205 -15.45 -2.28 -18.63
N TYR A 206 -14.32 -2.51 -17.96
CA TYR A 206 -13.31 -3.50 -18.37
C TYR A 206 -13.89 -4.91 -18.51
N ARG A 207 -14.89 -5.26 -17.69
CA ARG A 207 -15.58 -6.57 -17.76
C ARG A 207 -16.22 -6.80 -19.13
N ASN A 208 -16.77 -5.75 -19.75
CA ASN A 208 -17.42 -5.84 -21.06
C ASN A 208 -16.42 -6.08 -22.20
N ALA A 209 -15.13 -5.83 -21.95
CA ALA A 209 -14.05 -6.04 -22.89
C ALA A 209 -13.37 -7.41 -22.73
N LEU A 210 -13.81 -8.25 -21.78
CA LEU A 210 -13.33 -9.62 -21.66
C LEU A 210 -13.93 -10.49 -22.77
N LYS A 211 -13.06 -11.08 -23.59
CA LYS A 211 -13.43 -12.07 -24.61
C LYS A 211 -13.35 -13.46 -24.00
N ILE A 212 -14.51 -14.09 -23.88
CA ILE A 212 -14.66 -15.45 -23.32
C ILE A 212 -15.16 -16.35 -24.44
N GLU A 213 -14.25 -17.08 -25.07
CA GLU A 213 -14.55 -18.03 -26.13
C GLU A 213 -14.35 -19.47 -25.62
N PRO A 214 -15.30 -20.40 -25.87
CA PRO A 214 -15.17 -21.77 -25.40
C PRO A 214 -13.92 -22.46 -25.94
N GLY A 215 -13.04 -22.89 -25.03
CA GLY A 215 -11.82 -23.64 -25.38
C GLY A 215 -10.57 -22.78 -25.58
N GLU A 216 -10.70 -21.46 -25.60
CA GLU A 216 -9.60 -20.50 -25.69
C GLU A 216 -9.38 -19.82 -24.32
N PRO A 217 -8.17 -19.29 -24.04
CA PRO A 217 -7.94 -18.47 -22.87
C PRO A 217 -8.75 -17.17 -22.96
N ILE A 218 -9.23 -16.71 -21.80
CA ILE A 218 -9.90 -15.41 -21.66
C ILE A 218 -8.88 -14.32 -21.97
N THR A 219 -9.26 -13.37 -22.82
CA THR A 219 -8.41 -12.25 -23.26
C THR A 219 -9.13 -10.91 -23.06
N PHE A 220 -8.38 -9.81 -23.10
CA PHE A 220 -8.91 -8.46 -23.02
C PHE A 220 -8.88 -7.78 -24.40
N CYS A 221 -10.00 -7.16 -24.78
CA CYS A 221 -10.16 -6.50 -26.08
C CYS A 221 -10.13 -4.97 -25.92
N GLU A 222 -8.97 -4.35 -26.17
CA GLU A 222 -8.79 -2.90 -26.04
C GLU A 222 -9.79 -2.09 -26.87
N GLU A 223 -10.09 -2.52 -28.10
CA GLU A 223 -11.07 -1.85 -28.97
C GLU A 223 -12.47 -1.81 -28.35
N ALA A 224 -12.87 -2.90 -27.69
CA ALA A 224 -14.17 -3.00 -27.04
C ALA A 224 -14.20 -2.17 -25.75
N PHE A 225 -13.08 -2.12 -25.02
CA PHE A 225 -12.94 -1.31 -23.81
C PHE A 225 -13.04 0.19 -24.11
N VAL A 226 -12.34 0.65 -25.14
CA VAL A 226 -12.29 2.06 -25.54
C VAL A 226 -13.63 2.53 -26.14
N SER A 227 -14.42 1.62 -26.71
CA SER A 227 -15.70 1.94 -27.34
C SER A 227 -16.74 2.46 -26.34
N HIS A 228 -16.82 3.78 -26.18
CA HIS A 228 -17.76 4.44 -25.27
C HIS A 228 -18.53 5.61 -25.91
N ARG A 229 -19.80 5.77 -25.51
CA ARG A 229 -20.73 6.80 -26.03
C ARG A 229 -20.26 8.23 -25.78
N SER A 230 -19.77 8.52 -24.57
CA SER A 230 -19.19 9.82 -24.20
C SER A 230 -17.79 9.96 -24.81
N SER A 231 -17.55 11.05 -25.55
CA SER A 231 -16.25 11.38 -26.13
C SER A 231 -15.17 11.58 -25.08
N VAL A 232 -15.50 12.25 -23.96
CA VAL A 232 -14.57 12.49 -22.84
C VAL A 232 -14.13 11.17 -22.22
N MET A 233 -15.10 10.29 -21.91
CA MET A 233 -14.77 8.97 -21.37
C MET A 233 -14.01 8.11 -22.39
N ARG A 234 -14.35 8.18 -23.68
CA ARG A 234 -13.59 7.48 -24.72
C ARG A 234 -12.13 7.93 -24.75
N GLN A 235 -11.86 9.24 -24.68
CA GLN A 235 -10.50 9.76 -24.61
C GLN A 235 -9.78 9.29 -23.34
N PHE A 236 -10.47 9.31 -22.19
CA PHE A 236 -9.92 8.77 -20.95
C PHE A 236 -9.55 7.28 -21.07
N LEU A 237 -10.43 6.46 -21.65
CA LEU A 237 -10.19 5.02 -21.83
C LEU A 237 -9.07 4.74 -22.85
N GLN A 238 -8.90 5.60 -23.86
CA GLN A 238 -7.74 5.53 -24.78
C GLN A 238 -6.42 5.81 -24.06
N ASN A 239 -6.42 6.75 -23.11
CA ASN A 239 -5.24 7.00 -22.28
C ASN A 239 -5.03 5.84 -21.29
N ALA A 240 -6.11 5.29 -20.72
CA ALA A 240 -6.08 4.22 -19.74
C ALA A 240 -5.36 2.95 -20.22
N ILE A 241 -5.55 2.54 -21.47
CA ILE A 241 -4.87 1.36 -22.04
C ILE A 241 -3.35 1.53 -22.13
N GLN A 242 -2.84 2.76 -22.09
CA GLN A 242 -1.40 3.06 -22.10
C GLN A 242 -0.78 3.05 -20.69
N LEU A 243 -1.61 3.00 -19.63
CA LEU A 243 -1.14 3.06 -18.25
C LEU A 243 -0.60 1.71 -17.80
N GLN A 244 0.59 1.71 -17.19
CA GLN A 244 1.17 0.50 -16.62
C GLN A 244 0.36 -0.04 -15.44
N LEU A 245 -0.19 0.83 -14.60
CA LEU A 245 -1.07 0.45 -13.48
C LEU A 245 -2.34 -0.28 -13.95
N PHE A 246 -2.89 0.11 -15.11
CA PHE A 246 -4.08 -0.52 -15.67
C PHE A 246 -3.71 -1.85 -16.34
N LYS A 247 -2.60 -1.88 -17.08
CA LYS A 247 -2.07 -3.09 -17.69
C LYS A 247 -1.85 -4.20 -16.66
N GLN A 248 -1.16 -3.90 -15.55
CA GLN A 248 -0.91 -4.89 -14.50
C GLN A 248 -2.20 -5.38 -13.83
N PHE A 249 -3.19 -4.49 -13.66
CA PHE A 249 -4.50 -4.89 -13.18
C PHE A 249 -5.19 -5.86 -14.14
N ILE A 250 -5.24 -5.56 -15.44
CA ILE A 250 -5.87 -6.42 -16.44
C ILE A 250 -5.15 -7.77 -16.55
N ASP A 251 -3.83 -7.76 -16.69
CA ASP A 251 -3.02 -8.99 -16.80
C ASP A 251 -3.24 -9.88 -15.55
N GLY A 252 -3.23 -9.28 -14.35
CA GLY A 252 -3.52 -9.99 -13.10
C GLY A 252 -4.94 -10.57 -13.03
N ARG A 253 -5.96 -9.83 -13.52
CA ARG A 253 -7.33 -10.35 -13.63
C ARG A 253 -7.41 -11.50 -14.63
N LEU A 254 -6.77 -11.40 -15.79
CA LEU A 254 -6.76 -12.46 -16.80
C LEU A 254 -6.10 -13.74 -16.27
N ASP A 255 -4.99 -13.62 -15.54
CA ASP A 255 -4.31 -14.76 -14.91
C ASP A 255 -5.22 -15.48 -13.90
N LEU A 256 -5.93 -14.74 -13.04
CA LEU A 256 -6.89 -15.29 -12.07
C LEU A 256 -8.10 -15.96 -12.72
N LEU A 257 -8.60 -15.42 -13.84
CA LEU A 257 -9.71 -16.02 -14.58
C LEU A 257 -9.27 -17.29 -15.31
N ASN A 258 -8.11 -17.25 -15.95
CA ASN A 258 -7.56 -18.37 -16.71
C ASN A 258 -7.03 -19.50 -15.83
N SER A 259 -6.66 -19.22 -14.56
CA SER A 259 -6.34 -20.26 -13.56
C SER A 259 -7.58 -20.96 -13.01
N GLY A 260 -8.77 -20.36 -13.17
CA GLY A 260 -10.04 -20.85 -12.63
C GLY A 260 -10.27 -20.52 -11.16
N GLU A 261 -9.38 -19.74 -10.54
CA GLU A 261 -9.56 -19.23 -9.17
C GLU A 261 -10.69 -18.20 -9.10
N GLY A 262 -10.84 -17.40 -10.17
CA GLY A 262 -11.74 -16.25 -10.17
C GLY A 262 -11.30 -15.20 -9.15
N PHE A 263 -12.13 -14.18 -8.94
CA PHE A 263 -11.88 -13.15 -7.94
C PHE A 263 -13.19 -12.55 -7.43
N SER A 264 -13.16 -12.06 -6.20
CA SER A 264 -14.28 -11.36 -5.56
C SER A 264 -13.69 -10.43 -4.51
N ASP A 265 -13.62 -9.15 -4.83
CA ASP A 265 -13.12 -8.11 -3.94
C ASP A 265 -14.06 -6.91 -3.94
N VAL A 266 -13.78 -5.94 -3.07
CA VAL A 266 -14.65 -4.78 -2.86
C VAL A 266 -14.80 -3.92 -4.12
N PHE A 267 -13.83 -3.95 -5.04
CA PHE A 267 -13.95 -3.28 -6.33
C PHE A 267 -14.98 -3.96 -7.23
N GLU A 268 -14.94 -5.28 -7.31
CA GLU A 268 -15.94 -6.04 -8.07
C GLU A 268 -17.35 -5.93 -7.49
N GLU A 269 -17.46 -5.89 -6.15
CA GLU A 269 -18.72 -5.63 -5.47
C GLU A 269 -19.26 -4.23 -5.82
N GLU A 270 -18.39 -3.22 -5.87
CA GLU A 270 -18.77 -1.86 -6.25
C GLU A 270 -19.22 -1.78 -7.71
N ILE A 271 -18.60 -2.52 -8.63
CA ILE A 271 -19.08 -2.64 -10.02
C ILE A 271 -20.49 -3.24 -10.07
N ASN A 272 -20.74 -4.33 -9.32
CA ASN A 272 -22.05 -5.00 -9.31
C ASN A 272 -23.19 -4.09 -8.83
N MET A 273 -22.88 -3.17 -7.92
CA MET A 273 -23.83 -2.24 -7.33
C MET A 273 -24.03 -0.97 -8.17
N GLY A 274 -23.15 -0.73 -9.16
CA GLY A 274 -23.18 0.44 -10.02
C GLY A 274 -23.91 0.23 -11.35
N GLU A 275 -24.39 1.32 -11.94
CA GLU A 275 -24.97 1.31 -13.30
C GLU A 275 -23.92 1.07 -14.42
N TYR A 276 -22.64 0.94 -14.04
CA TYR A 276 -21.49 0.77 -14.93
C TYR A 276 -21.36 -0.65 -15.50
N ALA A 277 -22.08 -1.62 -14.93
CA ALA A 277 -21.94 -3.05 -15.20
C ALA A 277 -22.31 -3.48 -16.64
N GLY A 278 -22.92 -2.61 -17.45
CA GLY A 278 -23.40 -3.00 -18.78
C GLY A 278 -24.27 -4.26 -18.73
N SER A 279 -24.40 -4.98 -19.84
CA SER A 279 -25.06 -6.29 -19.84
C SER A 279 -24.12 -7.35 -19.25
N ASP A 280 -24.01 -7.38 -17.91
CA ASP A 280 -23.22 -8.32 -17.10
C ASP A 280 -23.63 -9.81 -17.23
N LYS A 281 -24.45 -10.14 -18.23
CA LYS A 281 -24.94 -11.49 -18.48
C LYS A 281 -23.80 -12.46 -18.77
N LEU A 282 -22.78 -12.06 -19.54
CA LEU A 282 -21.72 -12.97 -19.98
C LEU A 282 -20.73 -13.30 -18.86
N TYR A 283 -20.32 -12.30 -18.07
CA TYR A 283 -19.42 -12.49 -16.94
C TYR A 283 -20.11 -13.24 -15.78
N HIS A 284 -21.36 -12.90 -15.45
CA HIS A 284 -22.14 -13.70 -14.50
C HIS A 284 -22.44 -15.11 -14.99
N GLN A 285 -22.68 -15.31 -16.29
CA GLN A 285 -22.82 -16.64 -16.88
C GLN A 285 -21.52 -17.43 -16.74
N TRP A 286 -20.36 -16.85 -17.03
CA TRP A 286 -19.05 -17.47 -16.79
C TRP A 286 -18.86 -17.83 -15.32
N LEU A 287 -19.04 -16.88 -14.40
CA LEU A 287 -18.94 -17.11 -12.95
C LEU A 287 -19.85 -18.26 -12.49
N SER A 288 -21.08 -18.31 -13.00
CA SER A 288 -22.02 -19.38 -12.67
C SER A 288 -21.57 -20.75 -13.20
N THR A 289 -20.90 -20.77 -14.36
CA THR A 289 -20.40 -21.99 -15.00
C THR A 289 -19.13 -22.49 -14.31
N VAL A 290 -18.25 -21.59 -13.88
CA VAL A 290 -17.00 -21.92 -13.16
C VAL A 290 -17.28 -22.31 -11.71
N ARG A 291 -18.15 -21.58 -11.00
CA ARG A 291 -18.55 -21.95 -9.61
C ARG A 291 -19.32 -23.27 -9.55
N LYS A 292 -20.12 -23.60 -10.58
CA LYS A 292 -20.78 -24.91 -10.70
C LYS A 292 -19.86 -26.00 -11.27
N GLY A 293 -18.80 -25.61 -11.97
CA GLY A 293 -17.92 -26.48 -12.77
C GLY A 293 -16.57 -26.83 -12.15
N SER A 294 -16.36 -26.54 -10.85
CA SER A 294 -15.11 -26.78 -10.10
C SER A 294 -14.58 -28.23 -10.13
N GLY A 295 -15.32 -29.18 -10.72
CA GLY A 295 -14.87 -30.56 -10.95
C GLY A 295 -14.66 -31.02 -12.40
N ALA A 296 -15.15 -30.29 -13.42
CA ALA A 296 -15.30 -30.88 -14.78
C ALA A 296 -14.51 -30.17 -15.90
N ILE A 297 -14.17 -28.89 -15.76
CA ILE A 297 -13.52 -28.11 -16.83
C ILE A 297 -11.98 -28.08 -16.67
N LEU A 298 -11.46 -28.34 -15.47
CA LEU A 298 -10.02 -28.37 -15.17
C LEU A 298 -9.26 -29.49 -15.92
N ASN A 299 -9.95 -30.52 -16.40
CA ASN A 299 -9.31 -31.62 -17.14
C ASN A 299 -9.24 -31.38 -18.65
N THR A 300 -10.08 -30.52 -19.23
CA THR A 300 -10.13 -30.34 -20.69
C THR A 300 -9.06 -29.37 -21.20
N VAL A 301 -8.77 -28.30 -20.44
CA VAL A 301 -7.70 -27.35 -20.80
C VAL A 301 -6.31 -27.96 -20.54
N LYS A 302 -6.14 -28.82 -19.52
CA LYS A 302 -4.89 -29.57 -19.29
C LYS A 302 -4.62 -30.67 -20.33
N THR A 303 -5.65 -31.13 -21.07
CA THR A 303 -5.51 -32.25 -22.01
C THR A 303 -5.42 -31.84 -23.48
N LYS A 304 -5.77 -30.59 -23.85
CA LYS A 304 -5.79 -30.13 -25.25
C LYS A 304 -4.85 -28.97 -25.61
N ALA A 305 -3.89 -28.61 -24.74
CA ALA A 305 -2.82 -27.70 -25.15
C ALA A 305 -1.87 -28.39 -26.17
N ASN A 306 -1.82 -27.82 -27.37
CA ASN A 306 -0.97 -28.19 -28.51
C ASN A 306 0.45 -28.62 -28.07
N PRO A 307 1.04 -29.74 -28.58
CA PRO A 307 2.37 -30.24 -28.18
C PRO A 307 3.50 -29.19 -28.17
N ALA A 308 3.39 -28.15 -29.01
CA ALA A 308 4.31 -27.02 -29.04
C ALA A 308 4.29 -26.19 -27.73
N MET A 309 3.12 -25.97 -27.14
CA MET A 309 2.96 -25.14 -25.92
C MET A 309 3.45 -25.87 -24.66
N LYS A 310 3.32 -27.19 -24.61
CA LYS A 310 3.98 -28.03 -23.59
C LYS A 310 5.50 -27.93 -23.66
N THR A 311 6.04 -27.84 -24.88
CA THR A 311 7.48 -27.73 -25.11
C THR A 311 7.99 -26.36 -24.69
N VAL A 312 7.26 -25.28 -25.02
CA VAL A 312 7.60 -23.91 -24.60
C VAL A 312 7.46 -23.73 -23.08
N TYR A 313 6.38 -24.22 -22.47
CA TYR A 313 6.21 -24.16 -21.01
C TYR A 313 7.27 -25.00 -20.27
N LYS A 314 7.61 -26.18 -20.82
CA LYS A 314 8.69 -27.02 -20.29
C LYS A 314 10.05 -26.34 -20.45
N PHE A 315 10.34 -25.74 -21.61
CA PHE A 315 11.57 -24.98 -21.84
C PHE A 315 11.66 -23.76 -20.92
N ALA A 316 10.60 -22.97 -20.76
CA ALA A 316 10.59 -21.81 -19.88
C ALA A 316 10.74 -22.22 -18.40
N LYS A 317 10.06 -23.28 -17.97
CA LYS A 317 10.18 -23.84 -16.62
C LYS A 317 11.56 -24.43 -16.35
N ASP A 318 12.14 -25.13 -17.32
CA ASP A 318 13.48 -25.73 -17.21
C ASP A 318 14.56 -24.64 -17.28
N HIS A 319 14.36 -23.58 -18.07
CA HIS A 319 15.24 -22.40 -18.12
C HIS A 319 15.21 -21.60 -16.81
N ALA A 320 14.03 -21.41 -16.21
CA ALA A 320 13.90 -20.79 -14.89
C ALA A 320 14.57 -21.64 -13.79
N LYS A 321 14.43 -22.97 -13.83
CA LYS A 321 15.12 -23.88 -12.91
C LYS A 321 16.63 -23.89 -13.11
N MET A 322 17.11 -23.80 -14.35
CA MET A 322 18.53 -23.69 -14.64
C MET A 322 19.09 -22.33 -14.19
N GLY A 323 18.37 -21.23 -14.39
CA GLY A 323 18.75 -19.91 -13.85
C GLY A 323 18.84 -19.90 -12.33
N ILE A 324 17.89 -20.51 -11.62
CA ILE A 324 17.93 -20.65 -10.16
C ILE A 324 19.10 -21.56 -9.73
N LYS A 325 19.39 -22.63 -10.47
CA LYS A 325 20.51 -23.54 -10.18
C LYS A 325 21.87 -22.90 -10.45
N GLU A 326 21.99 -22.08 -11.49
CA GLU A 326 23.20 -21.33 -11.82
C GLU A 326 23.45 -20.24 -10.77
N VAL A 327 22.42 -19.48 -10.38
CA VAL A 327 22.52 -18.50 -9.29
C VAL A 327 22.89 -19.17 -7.97
N LYS A 328 22.31 -20.34 -7.66
CA LYS A 328 22.65 -21.11 -6.47
C LYS A 328 24.07 -21.69 -6.51
N ASN A 329 24.58 -22.08 -7.68
CA ASN A 329 25.97 -22.53 -7.84
C ASN A 329 26.96 -21.37 -7.77
N ARG A 330 26.62 -20.18 -8.31
CA ARG A 330 27.45 -18.98 -8.19
C ARG A 330 27.48 -18.45 -6.75
N LEU A 331 26.39 -18.56 -6.00
CA LEU A 331 26.36 -18.24 -4.58
C LEU A 331 27.26 -19.19 -3.78
N LYS A 332 27.20 -20.51 -4.08
CA LYS A 332 28.10 -21.50 -3.47
C LYS A 332 29.58 -21.31 -3.86
N GLN A 333 29.89 -20.90 -5.09
CA GLN A 333 31.25 -20.56 -5.49
C GLN A 333 31.76 -19.28 -4.82
N LYS A 334 30.88 -18.32 -4.54
CA LYS A 334 31.22 -17.09 -3.82
C LYS A 334 31.52 -17.36 -2.35
N ASP A 335 30.77 -18.26 -1.70
CA ASP A 335 31.06 -18.71 -0.32
C ASP A 335 32.38 -19.50 -0.19
N ILE A 336 32.82 -20.17 -1.28
CA ILE A 336 34.09 -20.90 -1.34
C ILE A 336 35.27 -19.96 -1.64
N ALA A 337 35.04 -18.85 -2.36
CA ALA A 337 36.08 -17.87 -2.69
C ALA A 337 36.37 -16.88 -1.54
N GLU A 338 35.46 -16.72 -0.58
CA GLU A 338 35.59 -15.77 0.53
C GLU A 338 36.21 -16.37 1.82
N ASN A 339 36.49 -17.68 1.85
CA ASN A 339 37.04 -18.39 3.02
C ASN A 339 38.46 -18.97 2.77
N GLY A 340 39.39 -18.14 2.29
CA GLY A 340 40.77 -18.56 2.00
C GLY A 340 41.86 -17.65 2.57
N CYS A 341 42.13 -17.68 3.88
CA CYS A 341 43.48 -17.64 4.48
C CYS A 341 43.48 -17.55 6.02
N SER A 342 43.74 -18.67 6.72
CA SER A 342 44.94 -18.90 7.57
C SER A 342 44.77 -20.16 8.44
N ALA A 343 45.80 -21.02 8.40
CA ALA A 343 45.99 -22.28 9.14
C ALA A 343 46.51 -21.99 10.58
N ALA A 344 46.54 -22.85 11.62
CA ALA A 344 46.45 -24.30 11.91
C ALA A 344 46.39 -24.45 13.48
N PRO A 345 46.55 -25.64 14.15
CA PRO A 345 46.03 -27.01 13.94
C PRO A 345 45.33 -27.65 15.20
N GLU A 346 44.55 -28.72 14.95
CA GLU A 346 44.24 -30.00 15.70
C GLU A 346 44.21 -30.05 17.26
N GLU A 347 43.34 -30.77 18.00
CA GLU A 347 42.75 -32.13 17.92
C GLU A 347 41.75 -32.32 19.14
N PRO A 348 41.17 -33.50 19.52
CA PRO A 348 40.18 -34.40 18.90
C PRO A 348 38.82 -34.53 19.68
N LEU A 349 37.84 -35.21 19.04
CA LEU A 349 36.48 -35.60 19.52
C LEU A 349 36.46 -36.59 20.72
N PRO A 350 35.31 -36.77 21.40
CA PRO A 350 34.62 -38.07 21.23
C PRO A 350 33.05 -38.09 21.31
N ARG A 351 32.47 -38.94 20.43
CA ARG A 351 31.44 -40.02 20.60
C ARG A 351 30.03 -39.80 21.24
N THR A 352 29.01 -39.95 20.36
CA THR A 352 27.75 -40.77 20.41
C THR A 352 26.73 -40.78 21.59
N ALA A 353 25.49 -40.39 21.23
CA ALA A 353 24.15 -41.01 21.48
C ALA A 353 23.49 -40.92 22.90
N PRO A 354 22.16 -41.21 23.06
CA PRO A 354 20.95 -40.80 22.32
C PRO A 354 19.83 -40.20 23.25
N SER A 355 18.69 -39.83 22.67
CA SER A 355 17.48 -39.21 23.28
C SER A 355 16.76 -40.05 24.37
N PRO A 356 15.83 -39.41 25.13
CA PRO A 356 14.46 -39.95 25.30
C PRO A 356 13.38 -38.85 25.09
N LEU A 357 12.34 -39.05 24.27
CA LEU A 357 11.04 -39.71 24.53
C LEU A 357 10.13 -39.05 25.58
N ALA A 358 9.12 -38.34 25.05
CA ALA A 358 7.68 -38.34 25.36
C ALA A 358 7.19 -38.42 26.82
N GLU A 359 6.44 -37.39 27.24
CA GLU A 359 5.32 -37.53 28.18
C GLU A 359 4.04 -36.85 27.65
N LYS A 360 2.96 -37.62 27.65
CA LYS A 360 1.56 -37.18 27.50
C LYS A 360 0.93 -37.07 28.90
N LYS A 361 0.09 -36.07 29.13
CA LYS A 361 -1.16 -36.19 29.93
C LYS A 361 -2.08 -34.97 29.82
N ASP A 362 -3.11 -35.11 28.99
CA ASP A 362 -4.57 -35.07 29.26
C ASP A 362 -5.23 -34.06 30.25
N PRO A 363 -6.57 -33.83 30.13
CA PRO A 363 -7.17 -32.50 30.19
C PRO A 363 -8.29 -32.35 31.26
N LYS A 364 -8.89 -31.15 31.30
CA LYS A 364 -10.18 -30.73 31.91
C LYS A 364 -10.18 -30.25 33.37
N LEU A 365 -10.52 -28.97 33.55
CA LEU A 365 -11.66 -28.49 34.37
C LEU A 365 -11.97 -27.03 33.98
N ARG A 366 -13.12 -26.77 33.33
CA ARG A 366 -14.32 -26.03 33.82
C ARG A 366 -14.07 -24.58 34.23
N GLU A 367 -14.49 -23.63 33.39
CA GLU A 367 -15.80 -22.93 33.47
C GLU A 367 -15.93 -22.01 34.69
N ASP A 368 -15.74 -20.70 34.47
CA ASP A 368 -16.72 -19.65 34.77
C ASP A 368 -16.06 -18.28 34.67
N ARG A 369 -16.57 -17.41 33.77
CA ARG A 369 -16.90 -16.00 34.08
C ARG A 369 -17.47 -15.29 32.84
N ARG A 370 -18.69 -14.79 33.04
CA ARG A 370 -19.51 -14.00 32.11
C ARG A 370 -18.89 -12.60 31.83
N PRO A 371 -19.26 -11.94 30.72
CA PRO A 371 -18.75 -10.62 30.38
C PRO A 371 -19.33 -9.51 31.26
N ILE A 372 -18.48 -8.59 31.72
CA ILE A 372 -18.90 -7.30 32.29
C ILE A 372 -19.01 -6.30 31.14
N THR A 373 -20.24 -6.05 30.68
CA THR A 373 -20.64 -4.86 29.93
C THR A 373 -21.16 -3.81 30.90
N VAL A 374 -20.48 -2.66 31.03
CA VAL A 374 -20.97 -1.35 31.53
C VAL A 374 -19.74 -0.40 31.62
N HIS A 375 -19.64 0.84 31.15
CA HIS A 375 -20.45 1.80 30.38
C HIS A 375 -19.47 2.89 29.88
N PHE A 376 -19.49 3.26 28.59
CA PHE A 376 -18.91 4.52 28.09
C PHE A 376 -20.05 5.53 27.97
N GLY A 377 -19.97 6.69 28.65
CA GLY A 377 -20.98 7.75 28.52
C GLY A 377 -21.33 8.59 29.74
N GLN A 378 -20.40 8.89 30.66
CA GLN A 378 -20.62 9.95 31.65
C GLN A 378 -19.48 10.97 31.68
N VAL A 379 -19.91 12.23 31.71
CA VAL A 379 -19.11 13.46 31.82
C VAL A 379 -18.28 13.42 33.11
N ARG A 380 -16.98 13.71 33.01
CA ARG A 380 -16.07 13.78 34.18
C ARG A 380 -16.49 14.92 35.13
N PRO A 381 -16.41 14.73 36.46
CA PRO A 381 -16.61 15.81 37.41
C PRO A 381 -15.45 16.84 37.37
N PRO A 382 -15.68 18.11 37.77
CA PRO A 382 -14.66 19.15 37.74
C PRO A 382 -13.55 18.89 38.77
N ARG A 383 -12.30 19.22 38.42
CA ARG A 383 -11.13 19.12 39.31
C ARG A 383 -11.25 20.08 40.51
N PRO A 384 -10.84 19.68 41.73
CA PRO A 384 -10.75 20.60 42.86
C PRO A 384 -9.61 21.62 42.68
N HIS A 385 -9.86 22.86 43.12
CA HIS A 385 -8.91 23.97 43.12
C HIS A 385 -7.72 23.68 44.04
N VAL A 386 -6.50 23.75 43.49
CA VAL A 386 -5.26 23.74 44.29
C VAL A 386 -4.78 25.18 44.46
N VAL A 387 -4.60 25.57 45.73
CA VAL A 387 -4.14 26.88 46.21
C VAL A 387 -2.69 27.12 45.78
N LYS A 388 -2.43 28.29 45.16
CA LYS A 388 -1.11 28.76 44.77
C LYS A 388 -0.27 29.10 46.01
N ARG A 389 0.92 28.51 46.15
CA ARG A 389 1.96 29.00 47.09
C ARG A 389 2.69 30.21 46.49
N PRO A 390 3.08 31.21 47.31
CA PRO A 390 3.49 32.53 46.85
C PRO A 390 4.92 32.56 46.27
N LYS A 391 5.10 33.42 45.25
CA LYS A 391 6.39 33.77 44.65
C LYS A 391 7.12 34.77 45.55
N SER A 392 8.38 34.49 45.88
CA SER A 392 9.27 35.44 46.54
C SER A 392 9.78 36.47 45.54
N ASN A 393 9.47 37.74 45.81
CA ASN A 393 10.06 38.91 45.15
C ASN A 393 11.42 39.20 45.79
N ILE A 394 12.48 39.25 44.98
CA ILE A 394 13.69 40.04 45.29
C ILE A 394 13.89 40.96 44.10
N GLY A 395 13.73 42.26 44.35
CA GLY A 395 13.98 43.33 43.39
C GLY A 395 15.47 43.58 43.24
N VAL A 396 15.90 43.78 42.00
CA VAL A 396 17.20 44.36 41.69
C VAL A 396 16.92 45.65 40.91
N GLU A 397 17.39 46.76 41.49
CA GLU A 397 17.23 48.12 41.01
C GLU A 397 17.77 48.31 39.58
N GLY A 398 16.98 48.96 38.74
CA GLY A 398 17.42 49.50 37.46
C GLY A 398 18.24 50.77 37.68
N ARG A 399 19.53 50.72 37.32
CA ARG A 399 20.36 51.92 37.17
C ARG A 399 20.45 52.27 35.68
N ARG A 400 19.82 53.40 35.32
CA ARG A 400 20.02 54.12 34.06
C ARG A 400 21.48 54.51 33.91
N THR A 401 22.07 54.25 32.74
CA THR A 401 23.08 55.11 32.12
C THR A 401 23.02 54.92 30.60
N SER A 402 22.77 56.04 29.93
CA SER A 402 22.73 56.28 28.49
C SER A 402 24.12 56.66 27.98
N VAL A 403 24.58 56.06 26.87
CA VAL A 403 25.64 56.61 26.00
C VAL A 403 25.36 56.15 24.54
N PRO A 404 25.51 57.02 23.53
CA PRO A 404 24.95 56.83 22.18
C PRO A 404 25.90 56.13 21.18
N SER A 405 25.31 55.69 20.07
CA SER A 405 25.98 55.21 18.84
C SER A 405 26.79 56.31 18.14
N PRO A 406 27.90 55.98 17.45
CA PRO A 406 28.46 56.82 16.41
C PRO A 406 28.07 56.28 15.01
N GLU A 407 27.52 57.17 14.18
CA GLU A 407 27.61 57.07 12.72
C GLU A 407 28.92 57.73 12.28
N GLN A 408 29.74 56.99 11.54
CA GLN A 408 30.46 57.43 10.34
C GLN A 408 30.84 56.23 9.51
#